data_AF-A0A848VKZ1-F1
#
_entry.id   AF-A0A848VKZ1-F1
#
_cell.length_a   1.000
_cell.length_b   1.000
_cell.length_c   1.000
_cell.angle_alpha   90.00
_cell.angle_beta   90.00
_cell.angle_gamma   90.00
#
_symmetry.space_group_name_H-M   'P 1'
#
loop_
_entity.id
_entity.type
_entity.pdbx_description
1 polymer ?
#
loop_
_entity_poly.entity_id
_entity_poly.type
_entity_poly.pdbx_seq_one_letter_code
_entity_poly.pdbx_strand_id
1 'polypeptide(L)'
;LYPATWARQAVDRHHPRDRAYILVDEWGPHDFRSPVLWPRSPRKDRVQWFEIVGPPGRWELTGMTGVDSVSASSGLVGDSIRVWRSTTGVVDMRLEATYVGEAVTDRFGRVTRAGQSFAFEYRYFFVPVDWTMDFWRWDPETSDPRTQEDAFNAILRQDPEASIQTDGLSFGWYRSPVEGLPPNYFATRSIGQVNAPPGQYVLDLTSDDGVRAWVDGKLVHDDWTWHAPKQELIPLELDGRHTIRIDHFEIDGYATLIADLRRVEQ
;
A
#
# COMPACT_ATOMS: atom_id res chain seq x y z
N LEU A 1 -5.04 -36.65 -21.95
CA LEU A 1 -5.44 -35.78 -23.07
C LEU A 1 -6.76 -35.12 -22.69
N TYR A 2 -6.69 -33.96 -22.03
CA TYR A 2 -7.89 -33.17 -21.69
C TYR A 2 -8.05 -32.08 -22.75
N PRO A 3 -9.17 -31.99 -23.47
CA PRO A 3 -9.38 -30.89 -24.38
C PRO A 3 -9.75 -29.63 -23.59
N ALA A 4 -9.01 -28.56 -23.88
CA ALA A 4 -9.29 -27.21 -23.42
C ALA A 4 -10.37 -26.58 -24.30
N THR A 5 -11.48 -26.17 -23.69
CA THR A 5 -12.40 -25.17 -24.24
C THR A 5 -13.05 -24.38 -23.11
N TRP A 6 -12.31 -23.42 -22.54
CA TRP A 6 -12.94 -22.33 -21.81
C TRP A 6 -13.49 -21.35 -22.84
N ALA A 7 -14.74 -21.56 -23.24
CA ALA A 7 -15.52 -20.49 -23.87
C ALA A 7 -15.56 -19.32 -22.88
N ARG A 8 -15.05 -18.15 -23.27
CA ARG A 8 -15.28 -16.91 -22.53
C ARG A 8 -16.80 -16.72 -22.47
N GLN A 9 -17.41 -17.03 -21.32
CA GLN A 9 -18.76 -16.57 -21.07
C GLN A 9 -18.73 -15.06 -21.26
N ALA A 10 -19.60 -14.55 -22.12
CA ALA A 10 -19.83 -13.12 -22.22
C ALA A 10 -20.24 -12.66 -20.83
N VAL A 11 -19.32 -12.01 -20.14
CA VAL A 11 -19.57 -11.38 -18.86
C VAL A 11 -20.71 -10.41 -19.12
N ASP A 12 -21.83 -10.59 -18.42
CA ASP A 12 -22.88 -9.58 -18.40
C ASP A 12 -22.22 -8.28 -17.93
N ARG A 13 -22.08 -7.33 -18.86
CA ARG A 13 -21.31 -6.10 -18.64
C ARG A 13 -21.94 -5.21 -17.57
N HIS A 14 -23.20 -5.45 -17.23
CA HIS A 14 -23.91 -4.76 -16.16
C HIS A 14 -23.73 -5.46 -14.80
N HIS A 15 -23.57 -6.79 -14.80
CA HIS A 15 -23.49 -7.62 -13.59
C HIS A 15 -22.51 -8.79 -13.76
N PRO A 16 -21.20 -8.51 -13.80
CA PRO A 16 -20.20 -9.56 -13.87
C PRO A 16 -20.30 -10.51 -12.67
N ARG A 17 -20.34 -11.83 -12.93
CA ARG A 17 -20.56 -12.86 -11.88
C ARG A 17 -19.29 -13.56 -11.39
N ASP A 18 -18.12 -13.15 -11.87
CA ASP A 18 -16.83 -13.71 -11.47
C ASP A 18 -16.28 -12.96 -10.25
N ARG A 19 -15.61 -13.67 -9.33
CA ARG A 19 -14.89 -13.08 -8.18
C ARG A 19 -13.84 -12.05 -8.62
N ALA A 20 -13.33 -12.14 -9.85
CA ALA A 20 -12.49 -11.13 -10.47
C ALA A 20 -13.16 -9.74 -10.53
N TYR A 21 -14.48 -9.65 -10.36
CA TYR A 21 -15.23 -8.38 -10.33
C TYR A 21 -15.79 -8.06 -8.94
N ILE A 22 -15.25 -8.66 -7.88
CA ILE A 22 -15.35 -8.08 -6.54
C ILE A 22 -14.31 -6.97 -6.46
N LEU A 23 -14.68 -5.80 -6.97
CA LEU A 23 -13.80 -4.63 -7.06
C LEU A 23 -14.05 -3.76 -5.83
N VAL A 24 -13.01 -3.49 -5.04
CA VAL A 24 -13.07 -2.66 -3.84
C VAL A 24 -11.98 -1.59 -3.94
N ASP A 25 -12.38 -0.34 -4.06
CA ASP A 25 -11.48 0.82 -4.05
C ASP A 25 -11.49 1.51 -2.68
N GLU A 26 -10.84 2.67 -2.55
CA GLU A 26 -10.79 3.41 -1.28
C GLU A 26 -12.16 3.88 -0.75
N TRP A 27 -13.22 3.84 -1.57
CA TRP A 27 -14.59 4.18 -1.20
C TRP A 27 -15.47 2.95 -0.93
N GLY A 28 -14.93 1.74 -1.15
CA GLY A 28 -15.62 0.48 -0.93
C GLY A 28 -15.93 -0.26 -2.23
N PRO A 29 -16.95 -1.13 -2.23
CA PRO A 29 -17.29 -1.93 -3.40
C PRO A 29 -17.75 -1.07 -4.58
N HIS A 30 -17.14 -1.28 -5.75
CA HIS A 30 -17.56 -0.63 -6.99
C HIS A 30 -18.83 -1.29 -7.55
N ASP A 31 -19.80 -0.48 -7.96
CA ASP A 31 -21.15 -0.94 -8.33
C ASP A 31 -21.41 -0.98 -9.85
N PHE A 32 -20.38 -0.71 -10.66
CA PHE A 32 -20.41 -0.72 -12.13
C PHE A 32 -21.24 0.39 -12.79
N ARG A 33 -21.77 1.37 -12.04
CA ARG A 33 -22.55 2.49 -12.58
C ARG A 33 -21.70 3.70 -12.99
N SER A 34 -20.39 3.63 -12.80
CA SER A 34 -19.43 4.62 -13.27
C SER A 34 -18.22 3.94 -13.92
N PRO A 35 -17.58 4.57 -14.92
CA PRO A 35 -16.37 4.05 -15.52
C PRO A 35 -15.17 4.21 -14.58
N VAL A 36 -14.33 3.17 -14.50
CA VAL A 36 -13.05 3.17 -13.78
C VAL A 36 -11.97 2.50 -14.61
N LEU A 37 -10.73 2.97 -14.43
CA LEU A 37 -9.52 2.28 -14.87
C LEU A 37 -9.10 1.32 -13.76
N TRP A 38 -9.40 0.04 -13.91
CA TRP A 38 -9.14 -0.96 -12.88
C TRP A 38 -7.80 -1.69 -13.13
N PRO A 39 -6.81 -1.63 -12.21
CA PRO A 39 -5.55 -2.35 -12.37
C PRO A 39 -5.78 -3.87 -12.26
N ARG A 40 -5.31 -4.62 -13.26
CA ARG A 40 -5.35 -6.08 -13.36
C ARG A 40 -3.98 -6.74 -13.18
N SER A 41 -2.95 -5.94 -12.91
CA SER A 41 -1.60 -6.37 -12.53
C SER A 41 -1.19 -5.68 -11.21
N PRO A 42 -0.14 -6.15 -10.52
CA PRO A 42 0.44 -5.42 -9.41
C PRO A 42 0.71 -3.94 -9.76
N ARG A 43 0.33 -3.04 -8.84
CA ARG A 43 0.43 -1.58 -9.04
C ARG A 43 1.86 -1.04 -9.04
N LYS A 44 2.84 -1.88 -8.71
CA LYS A 44 4.27 -1.55 -8.77
C LYS A 44 4.92 -2.01 -10.09
N ASP A 45 4.22 -2.77 -10.94
CA ASP A 45 4.80 -3.28 -12.18
C ASP A 45 5.19 -2.15 -13.15
N ARG A 46 6.28 -2.35 -13.90
CA ARG A 46 6.73 -1.40 -14.93
C ARG A 46 5.73 -1.27 -16.08
N VAL A 47 5.10 -2.40 -16.44
CA VAL A 47 4.01 -2.45 -17.40
C VAL A 47 2.75 -2.84 -16.65
N GLN A 48 1.85 -1.88 -16.47
CA GLN A 48 0.60 -2.13 -15.79
C GLN A 48 -0.50 -2.46 -16.77
N TRP A 49 -1.30 -3.46 -16.42
CA TRP A 49 -2.48 -3.83 -17.18
C TRP A 49 -3.71 -3.23 -16.51
N PHE A 50 -4.51 -2.50 -17.28
CA PHE A 50 -5.78 -1.96 -16.85
C PHE A 50 -6.92 -2.54 -17.68
N GLU A 51 -8.05 -2.75 -17.03
CA GLU A 51 -9.35 -2.94 -17.68
C GLU A 51 -10.20 -1.70 -17.45
N ILE A 52 -10.90 -1.23 -18.49
CA ILE A 52 -11.89 -0.18 -18.34
C ILE A 52 -13.21 -0.84 -17.97
N VAL A 53 -13.65 -0.63 -16.74
CA VAL A 53 -14.83 -1.27 -16.17
C VAL A 53 -15.92 -0.22 -15.94
N GLY A 54 -17.18 -0.54 -16.27
CA GLY A 54 -18.31 0.36 -16.06
C GLY A 54 -19.42 0.19 -17.09
N PRO A 55 -20.32 1.18 -17.23
CA PRO A 55 -21.41 1.11 -18.18
C PRO A 55 -20.93 1.19 -19.64
N PRO A 56 -21.64 0.56 -20.60
CA PRO A 56 -21.28 0.60 -22.02
C PRO A 56 -21.07 2.03 -22.55
N GLY A 57 -19.95 2.28 -23.22
CA GLY A 57 -19.65 3.57 -23.81
C GLY A 57 -18.24 3.66 -24.35
N ARG A 58 -17.85 4.85 -24.81
CA ARG A 58 -16.50 5.16 -25.29
C ARG A 58 -15.72 5.88 -24.20
N TRP A 59 -14.42 5.61 -24.13
CA TRP A 59 -13.50 6.33 -23.27
C TRP A 59 -12.34 6.92 -24.07
N GLU A 60 -11.75 7.99 -23.56
CA GLU A 60 -10.56 8.64 -24.10
C GLU A 60 -9.68 9.16 -22.96
N LEU A 61 -8.39 8.83 -22.98
CA LEU A 61 -7.39 9.42 -22.08
C LEU A 61 -7.17 10.87 -22.48
N THR A 62 -7.23 11.76 -21.49
CA THR A 62 -7.08 13.21 -21.62
C THR A 62 -5.82 13.75 -20.94
N GLY A 63 -5.24 12.99 -20.02
CA GLY A 63 -4.02 13.36 -19.30
C GLY A 63 -3.30 12.14 -18.73
N MET A 64 -1.97 12.21 -18.69
CA MET A 64 -1.13 11.14 -18.14
C MET A 64 0.09 11.75 -17.43
N THR A 65 0.37 11.27 -16.21
CA THR A 65 1.57 11.62 -15.43
C THR A 65 2.27 10.33 -14.99
N GLY A 66 3.60 10.30 -15.03
CA GLY A 66 4.40 9.12 -14.67
C GLY A 66 4.31 7.95 -15.67
N VAL A 67 3.88 8.24 -16.90
CA VAL A 67 3.64 7.27 -17.97
C VAL A 67 4.46 7.63 -19.19
N ASP A 68 5.21 6.67 -19.72
CA ASP A 68 6.00 6.82 -20.94
C ASP A 68 5.15 6.57 -22.20
N SER A 69 4.29 5.55 -22.16
CA SER A 69 3.39 5.23 -23.28
C SER A 69 2.22 4.34 -22.86
N VAL A 70 1.20 4.27 -23.71
CA VAL A 70 0.01 3.42 -23.55
C VAL A 70 -0.28 2.65 -24.83
N SER A 71 -0.91 1.48 -24.70
CA SER A 71 -1.25 0.66 -25.87
C SER A 71 -2.44 1.21 -26.67
N ALA A 72 -3.28 2.02 -26.03
CA ALA A 72 -4.38 2.76 -26.64
C ALA A 72 -4.70 3.98 -25.77
N SER A 73 -5.09 5.08 -26.41
CA SER A 73 -5.55 6.32 -25.75
C SER A 73 -7.06 6.50 -25.82
N SER A 74 -7.78 5.63 -26.52
CA SER A 74 -9.25 5.60 -26.52
C SER A 74 -9.74 4.19 -26.82
N GLY A 75 -11.00 3.92 -26.53
CA GLY A 75 -11.61 2.61 -26.75
C GLY A 75 -13.06 2.54 -26.28
N LEU A 76 -13.51 1.32 -26.04
CA LEU A 76 -14.80 1.00 -25.46
C LEU A 76 -14.64 0.50 -24.02
N VAL A 77 -15.66 0.72 -23.20
CA VAL A 77 -15.74 0.08 -21.89
C VAL A 77 -15.79 -1.45 -22.06
N GLY A 78 -14.99 -2.16 -21.27
CA GLY A 78 -14.65 -3.57 -21.40
C GLY A 78 -13.34 -3.83 -22.14
N ASP A 79 -12.71 -2.80 -22.72
CA ASP A 79 -11.37 -2.91 -23.28
C ASP A 79 -10.30 -2.99 -22.20
N SER A 80 -9.11 -3.39 -22.62
CA SER A 80 -7.91 -3.48 -21.80
C SER A 80 -6.79 -2.67 -22.40
N ILE A 81 -6.03 -1.97 -21.55
CA ILE A 81 -4.84 -1.23 -21.97
C ILE A 81 -3.62 -1.64 -21.16
N ARG A 82 -2.45 -1.55 -21.80
CA ARG A 82 -1.16 -1.60 -21.13
C ARG A 82 -0.63 -0.19 -20.99
N VAL A 83 -0.06 0.10 -19.82
CA VAL A 83 0.53 1.39 -19.45
C VAL A 83 1.98 1.14 -19.07
N TRP A 84 2.91 1.73 -19.81
CA TRP A 84 4.35 1.68 -19.53
C TRP A 84 4.73 2.89 -18.69
N ARG A 85 5.22 2.66 -17.47
CA ARG A 85 5.59 3.72 -16.54
C ARG A 85 7.03 4.20 -16.73
N SER A 86 7.26 5.46 -16.39
CA SER A 86 8.60 6.05 -16.30
C SER A 86 9.44 5.38 -15.19
N THR A 87 10.74 5.23 -15.42
CA THR A 87 11.62 4.41 -14.57
C THR A 87 12.33 5.22 -13.48
N THR A 88 11.75 5.30 -12.28
CA THR A 88 12.37 5.98 -11.13
C THR A 88 12.28 5.23 -9.80
N GLY A 89 11.77 3.98 -9.79
CA GLY A 89 11.50 3.22 -8.55
C GLY A 89 10.26 3.73 -7.80
N VAL A 90 10.16 5.05 -7.62
CA VAL A 90 8.92 5.75 -7.22
C VAL A 90 7.86 5.57 -8.30
N VAL A 91 6.62 5.32 -7.88
CA VAL A 91 5.43 5.38 -8.71
C VAL A 91 4.69 6.66 -8.36
N ASP A 92 4.53 7.56 -9.33
CA ASP A 92 3.62 8.70 -9.25
C ASP A 92 2.81 8.70 -10.55
N MET A 93 1.76 7.89 -10.57
CA MET A 93 0.99 7.62 -11.77
C MET A 93 -0.40 8.22 -11.69
N ARG A 94 -0.75 9.01 -12.69
CA ARG A 94 -2.10 9.53 -12.90
C ARG A 94 -2.54 9.29 -14.33
N LEU A 95 -3.73 8.75 -14.49
CA LEU A 95 -4.41 8.58 -15.78
C LEU A 95 -5.75 9.30 -15.69
N GLU A 96 -5.92 10.34 -16.50
CA GLU A 96 -7.16 11.11 -16.59
C GLU A 96 -7.89 10.70 -17.87
N ALA A 97 -9.19 10.43 -17.77
CA ALA A 97 -10.00 9.96 -18.88
C ALA A 97 -11.37 10.63 -18.91
N THR A 98 -11.97 10.69 -20.09
CA THR A 98 -13.36 11.04 -20.29
C THR A 98 -14.13 9.85 -20.84
N TYR A 99 -15.42 9.79 -20.52
CA TYR A 99 -16.35 8.75 -20.93
C TYR A 99 -17.60 9.39 -21.54
N VAL A 100 -18.11 8.80 -22.63
CA VAL A 100 -19.42 9.14 -23.21
C VAL A 100 -20.15 7.85 -23.56
N GLY A 101 -21.33 7.66 -22.99
CA GLY A 101 -22.13 6.44 -23.20
C GLY A 101 -23.48 6.51 -22.50
N GLU A 102 -23.81 5.46 -21.77
CA GLU A 102 -24.98 5.41 -20.90
C GLU A 102 -24.89 6.39 -19.73
N ALA A 103 -25.97 6.50 -18.96
CA ALA A 103 -25.99 7.37 -17.78
C ALA A 103 -25.02 6.85 -16.71
N VAL A 104 -24.26 7.76 -16.12
CA VAL A 104 -23.32 7.45 -15.03
C VAL A 104 -23.94 7.90 -13.71
N THR A 105 -23.89 7.05 -12.70
CA THR A 105 -24.10 7.44 -11.30
C THR A 105 -22.75 7.38 -10.60
N ASP A 106 -22.23 8.52 -10.18
CA ASP A 106 -20.94 8.55 -9.47
C ASP A 106 -21.07 8.05 -8.03
N ARG A 107 -19.93 7.89 -7.36
CA ARG A 107 -19.84 7.46 -5.94
C ARG A 107 -20.62 8.33 -4.96
N PHE A 108 -20.98 9.56 -5.33
CA PHE A 108 -21.78 10.48 -4.52
C PHE A 108 -23.26 10.46 -4.91
N GLY A 109 -23.69 9.54 -5.78
CA GLY A 109 -25.05 9.42 -6.28
C GLY A 109 -25.43 10.47 -7.31
N ARG A 110 -24.47 11.25 -7.84
CA ARG A 110 -24.76 12.27 -8.85
C ARG A 110 -24.88 11.62 -10.22
N VAL A 111 -25.89 12.04 -10.97
CA VAL A 111 -26.20 11.44 -12.26
C VAL A 111 -25.71 12.33 -13.40
N THR A 112 -24.84 11.78 -14.24
CA THR A 112 -24.52 12.34 -15.56
C THR A 112 -25.39 11.64 -16.60
N ARG A 113 -26.11 12.43 -17.42
CA ARG A 113 -27.06 11.85 -18.38
C ARG A 113 -26.34 11.13 -19.52
N ALA A 114 -26.98 10.13 -20.11
CA ALA A 114 -26.48 9.45 -21.29
C ALA A 114 -26.09 10.45 -22.40
N GLY A 115 -24.96 10.20 -23.05
CA GLY A 115 -24.37 11.07 -24.08
C GLY A 115 -23.65 12.32 -23.56
N GLN A 116 -23.72 12.63 -22.25
CA GLN A 116 -22.88 13.67 -21.65
C GLN A 116 -21.50 13.11 -21.29
N SER A 117 -20.47 13.95 -21.37
CA SER A 117 -19.12 13.57 -20.97
C SER A 117 -19.02 13.45 -19.44
N PHE A 118 -18.39 12.38 -18.99
CA PHE A 118 -18.05 12.13 -17.59
C PHE A 118 -16.53 11.96 -17.45
N ALA A 119 -15.90 12.72 -16.56
CA ALA A 119 -14.47 12.59 -16.28
C ALA A 119 -14.23 11.57 -15.16
N PHE A 120 -13.20 10.76 -15.32
CA PHE A 120 -12.76 9.79 -14.31
C PHE A 120 -11.24 9.67 -14.34
N GLU A 121 -10.65 9.21 -13.25
CA GLU A 121 -9.21 9.06 -13.15
C GLU A 121 -8.80 7.80 -12.40
N TYR A 122 -7.57 7.38 -12.64
CA TYR A 122 -6.84 6.47 -11.78
C TYR A 122 -5.60 7.18 -11.25
N ARG A 123 -5.36 7.04 -9.96
CA ARG A 123 -4.18 7.55 -9.29
C ARG A 123 -3.54 6.47 -8.44
N TYR A 124 -2.22 6.38 -8.52
CA TYR A 124 -1.45 5.57 -7.61
C TYR A 124 -0.08 6.19 -7.35
N PHE A 125 0.19 6.40 -6.07
CA PHE A 125 1.47 6.89 -5.59
C PHE A 125 2.11 5.85 -4.67
N PHE A 126 3.39 5.55 -4.88
CA PHE A 126 4.16 4.63 -4.06
C PHE A 126 5.63 5.04 -4.07
N VAL A 127 6.23 5.18 -2.89
CA VAL A 127 7.68 5.36 -2.74
C VAL A 127 8.24 4.08 -2.15
N PRO A 128 9.17 3.39 -2.83
CA PRO A 128 9.80 2.20 -2.27
C PRO A 128 10.62 2.58 -1.04
N VAL A 129 10.50 1.76 0.00
CA VAL A 129 11.38 1.80 1.16
C VAL A 129 12.00 0.42 1.29
N ASP A 130 13.32 0.36 1.20
CA ASP A 130 14.07 -0.88 1.37
C ASP A 130 14.33 -1.07 2.87
N TRP A 131 13.70 -2.06 3.47
CA TRP A 131 13.78 -2.32 4.91
C TRP A 131 14.72 -3.48 5.22
N THR A 132 15.61 -3.24 6.18
CA THR A 132 16.24 -4.29 6.99
C THR A 132 15.52 -4.35 8.32
N MET A 133 14.96 -5.50 8.69
CA MET A 133 14.27 -5.71 9.95
C MET A 133 14.99 -6.76 10.77
N ASP A 134 15.52 -6.32 11.89
CA ASP A 134 16.31 -7.11 12.82
C ASP A 134 15.45 -7.51 14.02
N PHE A 135 15.73 -8.69 14.60
CA PHE A 135 14.96 -9.28 15.69
C PHE A 135 15.86 -9.70 16.85
N TRP A 136 15.38 -9.48 18.07
CA TRP A 136 16.00 -9.93 19.32
C TRP A 136 14.95 -10.52 20.24
N ARG A 137 15.32 -11.52 21.06
CA ARG A 137 14.56 -11.82 22.28
C ARG A 137 14.97 -10.87 23.41
N TRP A 138 14.04 -10.60 24.31
CA TRP A 138 14.31 -9.97 25.60
C TRP A 138 13.74 -10.81 26.74
N ASP A 139 14.22 -10.55 27.95
CA ASP A 139 13.85 -11.26 29.16
C ASP A 139 13.06 -10.33 30.10
N PRO A 140 11.85 -10.70 30.54
CA PRO A 140 10.98 -9.84 31.32
C PRO A 140 11.48 -9.56 32.74
N GLU A 141 12.41 -10.36 33.28
CA GLU A 141 12.97 -10.13 34.61
C GLU A 141 14.16 -9.18 34.56
N THR A 142 14.95 -9.20 33.47
CA THR A 142 16.26 -8.54 33.40
C THR A 142 16.38 -7.43 32.35
N SER A 143 15.41 -7.31 31.44
CA SER A 143 15.49 -6.40 30.29
C SER A 143 14.12 -5.93 29.79
N ASP A 144 13.11 -5.88 30.66
CA ASP A 144 11.78 -5.42 30.29
C ASP A 144 11.83 -3.97 29.74
N PRO A 145 11.36 -3.72 28.50
CA PRO A 145 11.47 -2.41 27.84
C PRO A 145 10.73 -1.29 28.56
N ARG A 146 9.77 -1.62 29.44
CA ARG A 146 8.93 -0.65 30.16
C ARG A 146 9.58 -0.15 31.44
N THR A 147 10.47 -0.94 32.04
CA THR A 147 11.03 -0.68 33.37
C THR A 147 12.55 -0.70 33.41
N GLN A 148 13.20 -1.27 32.39
CA GLN A 148 14.65 -1.51 32.34
C GLN A 148 15.22 -1.06 30.99
N GLU A 149 14.95 0.19 30.60
CA GLU A 149 15.29 0.74 29.29
C GLU A 149 16.79 0.61 28.94
N ASP A 150 17.69 0.85 29.89
CA ASP A 150 19.14 0.71 29.63
C ASP A 150 19.55 -0.74 29.34
N ALA A 151 18.98 -1.71 30.05
CA ALA A 151 19.24 -3.14 29.83
C ALA A 151 18.64 -3.61 28.51
N PHE A 152 17.42 -3.19 28.20
CA PHE A 152 16.78 -3.45 26.90
C PHE A 152 17.60 -2.86 25.74
N ASN A 153 18.04 -1.60 25.87
CA ASN A 153 18.89 -0.94 24.88
C ASN A 153 20.27 -1.59 24.73
N ALA A 154 20.76 -2.30 25.76
CA ALA A 154 21.98 -3.09 25.65
C ALA A 154 21.78 -4.34 24.79
N ILE A 155 20.60 -4.96 24.80
CA ILE A 155 20.24 -6.08 23.91
C ILE A 155 20.21 -5.61 22.46
N LEU A 156 19.56 -4.47 22.17
CA LEU A 156 19.46 -3.91 20.80
C LEU A 156 20.79 -3.41 20.21
N ARG A 157 21.91 -3.51 20.94
CA ARG A 157 23.27 -3.23 20.45
C ARG A 157 24.06 -4.50 20.16
N GLN A 158 23.57 -5.66 20.58
CA GLN A 158 24.16 -6.95 20.25
C GLN A 158 23.71 -7.39 18.85
N ASP A 159 24.36 -8.41 18.32
CA ASP A 159 23.96 -9.01 17.04
C ASP A 159 22.50 -9.49 17.12
N PRO A 160 21.67 -9.20 16.11
CA PRO A 160 20.31 -9.71 16.08
C PRO A 160 20.30 -11.21 15.89
N GLU A 161 19.30 -11.87 16.47
CA GLU A 161 19.10 -13.31 16.31
C GLU A 161 18.62 -13.66 14.91
N ALA A 162 17.93 -12.74 14.24
CA ALA A 162 17.53 -12.86 12.85
C ALA A 162 17.47 -11.47 12.19
N SER A 163 17.62 -11.45 10.87
CA SER A 163 17.47 -10.25 10.05
C SER A 163 16.77 -10.62 8.74
N ILE A 164 15.81 -9.81 8.31
CA ILE A 164 15.10 -9.97 7.04
C ILE A 164 15.18 -8.71 6.20
N GLN A 165 15.20 -8.88 4.88
CA GLN A 165 15.03 -7.81 3.90
C GLN A 165 13.59 -7.83 3.37
N THR A 166 12.94 -6.66 3.31
CA THR A 166 11.55 -6.56 2.84
C THR A 166 11.29 -5.20 2.17
N ASP A 167 10.34 -5.16 1.23
CA ASP A 167 9.90 -3.93 0.54
C ASP A 167 8.69 -3.26 1.21
N GLY A 168 8.32 -3.74 2.40
CA GLY A 168 7.26 -3.19 3.24
C GLY A 168 7.23 -3.81 4.63
N LEU A 169 6.68 -3.06 5.59
CA LEU A 169 6.42 -3.54 6.95
C LEU A 169 4.91 -3.74 7.09
N SER A 170 4.46 -4.99 7.05
CA SER A 170 3.06 -5.35 7.21
C SER A 170 2.97 -6.72 7.88
N PHE A 171 3.43 -6.79 9.13
CA PHE A 171 3.57 -8.02 9.88
C PHE A 171 2.50 -8.14 10.96
N GLY A 172 1.97 -9.35 11.12
CA GLY A 172 1.09 -9.72 12.22
C GLY A 172 1.43 -11.12 12.70
N TRP A 173 1.55 -11.29 14.02
CA TRP A 173 2.08 -12.50 14.63
C TRP A 173 1.16 -12.99 15.74
N TYR A 174 0.75 -14.26 15.62
CA TYR A 174 0.16 -15.05 16.73
C TYR A 174 1.13 -16.13 17.24
N ARG A 175 2.33 -16.16 16.64
CA ARG A 175 3.35 -17.20 16.79
C ARG A 175 4.71 -16.53 16.66
N SER A 176 5.76 -17.34 16.80
CA SER A 176 7.14 -16.97 16.53
C SER A 176 7.28 -16.08 15.27
N PRO A 177 7.89 -14.88 15.39
CA PRO A 177 7.99 -13.94 14.27
C PRO A 177 8.98 -14.39 13.20
N VAL A 178 9.98 -15.15 13.61
CA VAL A 178 11.06 -15.74 12.80
C VAL A 178 11.51 -17.04 13.47
N GLU A 179 11.93 -18.02 12.68
CA GLU A 179 12.36 -19.33 13.20
C GLU A 179 13.41 -19.18 14.32
N GLY A 180 13.16 -19.80 15.48
CA GLY A 180 14.07 -19.78 16.63
C GLY A 180 13.76 -18.74 17.70
N LEU A 181 12.94 -17.72 17.40
CA LEU A 181 12.47 -16.76 18.42
C LEU A 181 11.18 -17.22 19.11
N PRO A 182 11.00 -16.91 20.41
CA PRO A 182 9.73 -17.12 21.09
C PRO A 182 8.62 -16.24 20.47
N PRO A 183 7.33 -16.63 20.60
CA PRO A 183 6.20 -15.82 20.14
C PRO A 183 6.00 -14.53 20.95
N ASN A 184 6.54 -14.48 22.17
CA ASN A 184 6.41 -13.41 23.14
C ASN A 184 7.80 -12.90 23.51
N TYR A 185 7.86 -11.70 24.10
CA TYR A 185 9.12 -11.10 24.59
C TYR A 185 10.18 -10.97 23.50
N PHE A 186 9.79 -10.42 22.35
CA PHE A 186 10.72 -10.07 21.28
C PHE A 186 10.70 -8.58 20.99
N ALA A 187 11.76 -8.12 20.35
CA ALA A 187 11.91 -6.75 19.88
C ALA A 187 12.33 -6.75 18.43
N THR A 188 11.96 -5.68 17.73
CA THR A 188 12.33 -5.48 16.34
C THR A 188 12.92 -4.09 16.14
N ARG A 189 13.88 -3.99 15.23
CA ARG A 189 14.37 -2.72 14.70
C ARG A 189 14.34 -2.79 13.19
N SER A 190 13.54 -1.93 12.59
CA SER A 190 13.43 -1.80 11.13
C SER A 190 14.13 -0.52 10.68
N ILE A 191 15.14 -0.67 9.81
CA ILE A 191 15.85 0.42 9.16
C ILE A 191 15.43 0.47 7.70
N GLY A 192 14.75 1.54 7.31
CA GLY A 192 14.25 1.80 5.98
C GLY A 192 15.07 2.87 5.28
N GLN A 193 15.52 2.59 4.06
CA GLN A 193 16.13 3.58 3.18
C GLN A 193 15.11 4.02 2.14
N VAL A 194 14.90 5.34 2.03
CA VAL A 194 13.92 5.91 1.11
C VAL A 194 14.54 7.06 0.34
N ASN A 195 14.19 7.18 -0.95
CA ASN A 195 14.47 8.37 -1.76
C ASN A 195 13.13 8.97 -2.22
N ALA A 196 12.58 9.87 -1.41
CA ALA A 196 11.27 10.44 -1.61
C ALA A 196 11.33 11.74 -2.43
N PRO A 197 10.44 11.97 -3.40
CA PRO A 197 10.25 13.29 -3.98
C PRO A 197 9.90 14.34 -2.91
N PRO A 198 10.20 15.63 -3.13
CA PRO A 198 9.79 16.68 -2.22
C PRO A 198 8.28 16.64 -1.96
N GLY A 199 7.88 16.65 -0.69
CA GLY A 199 6.46 16.72 -0.34
C GLY A 199 6.15 16.49 1.13
N GLN A 200 4.86 16.60 1.43
CA GLN A 200 4.30 16.21 2.71
C GLN A 200 3.90 14.73 2.66
N TYR A 201 4.26 14.02 3.71
CA TYR A 201 4.03 12.60 3.87
C TYR A 201 3.40 12.32 5.23
N VAL A 202 2.82 11.14 5.35
CA VAL A 202 2.41 10.53 6.62
C VAL A 202 3.06 9.17 6.69
N LEU A 203 3.80 8.91 7.76
CA LEU A 203 4.13 7.56 8.18
C LEU A 203 2.91 7.03 8.95
N ASP A 204 2.13 6.17 8.32
CA ASP A 204 1.02 5.45 8.92
C ASP A 204 1.58 4.21 9.60
N LEU A 205 1.66 4.25 10.92
CA LEU A 205 2.31 3.27 11.77
C LEU A 205 1.27 2.61 12.65
N THR A 206 1.18 1.28 12.60
CA THR A 206 0.38 0.49 13.55
C THR A 206 1.29 -0.47 14.28
N SER A 207 1.20 -0.50 15.61
CA SER A 207 1.92 -1.47 16.42
C SER A 207 1.08 -2.08 17.54
N ASP A 208 1.49 -3.27 17.96
CA ASP A 208 1.10 -4.00 19.17
C ASP A 208 2.34 -4.84 19.55
N ASP A 209 3.08 -4.53 20.62
CA ASP A 209 2.92 -3.45 21.60
C ASP A 209 3.61 -2.12 21.18
N GLY A 210 4.56 -1.63 21.98
CA GLY A 210 5.08 -0.28 21.94
C GLY A 210 6.05 -0.02 20.80
N VAL A 211 6.13 1.25 20.37
CA VAL A 211 6.87 1.66 19.18
C VAL A 211 7.49 3.05 19.30
N ARG A 212 8.65 3.21 18.67
CA ARG A 212 9.30 4.51 18.45
C ARG A 212 9.74 4.62 17.01
N ALA A 213 9.62 5.81 16.45
CA ALA A 213 10.06 6.09 15.09
C ALA A 213 11.02 7.28 15.04
N TRP A 214 12.03 7.16 14.19
CA TRP A 214 13.01 8.21 13.91
C TRP A 214 13.13 8.42 12.39
N VAL A 215 13.37 9.68 12.01
CA VAL A 215 13.77 10.05 10.65
C VAL A 215 15.10 10.80 10.75
N ASP A 216 16.12 10.31 10.04
CA ASP A 216 17.48 10.85 10.06
C ASP A 216 18.06 11.01 11.47
N GLY A 217 17.75 10.04 12.33
CA GLY A 217 18.18 10.01 13.74
C GLY A 217 17.37 10.91 14.69
N LYS A 218 16.43 11.72 14.19
CA LYS A 218 15.52 12.51 15.02
C LYS A 218 14.28 11.71 15.39
N LEU A 219 13.94 11.64 16.68
CA LEU A 219 12.71 11.02 17.18
C LEU A 219 11.50 11.81 16.67
N VAL A 220 10.62 11.15 15.92
CA VAL A 220 9.39 11.74 15.35
C VAL A 220 8.13 11.20 16.02
N HIS A 221 8.21 10.02 16.64
CA HIS A 221 7.12 9.40 17.38
C HIS A 221 7.65 8.52 18.50
N ASP A 222 6.98 8.55 19.65
CA ASP A 222 7.35 7.81 20.85
C ASP A 222 6.07 7.38 21.59
N ASP A 223 5.67 6.13 21.38
CA ASP A 223 4.69 5.45 22.19
C ASP A 223 5.30 4.15 22.74
N TRP A 224 6.20 4.31 23.70
CA TRP A 224 6.89 3.19 24.35
C TRP A 224 6.06 2.51 25.46
N THR A 225 4.74 2.53 25.32
CA THR A 225 3.81 1.89 26.25
C THR A 225 3.29 0.56 25.71
N TRP A 226 2.74 -0.29 26.58
CA TRP A 226 2.03 -1.49 26.12
C TRP A 226 0.62 -1.10 25.69
N HIS A 227 0.16 -1.65 24.58
CA HIS A 227 -1.16 -1.36 24.04
C HIS A 227 -1.53 -2.38 22.96
N ALA A 228 -2.82 -2.71 22.87
CA ALA A 228 -3.40 -3.43 21.72
C ALA A 228 -3.15 -2.66 20.41
N PRO A 229 -3.50 -3.21 19.21
CA PRO A 229 -3.14 -2.60 17.94
C PRO A 229 -3.60 -1.15 17.85
N LYS A 230 -2.63 -0.24 17.76
CA LYS A 230 -2.87 1.21 17.77
C LYS A 230 -2.26 1.83 16.53
N GLN A 231 -3.08 2.56 15.79
CA GLN A 231 -2.67 3.29 14.60
C GLN A 231 -2.29 4.74 14.95
N GLU A 232 -1.18 5.19 14.39
CA GLU A 232 -0.64 6.53 14.53
C GLU A 232 -0.29 7.10 13.14
N LEU A 233 -0.71 8.34 12.89
CA LEU A 233 -0.44 9.05 11.64
C LEU A 233 0.58 10.14 11.92
N ILE A 234 1.84 9.91 11.53
CA ILE A 234 2.97 10.79 11.85
C ILE A 234 3.28 11.66 10.63
N PRO A 235 3.02 12.98 10.66
CA PRO A 235 3.33 13.86 9.55
C PRO A 235 4.84 14.02 9.36
N LEU A 236 5.29 13.95 8.12
CA LEU A 236 6.68 14.08 7.72
C LEU A 236 6.81 15.06 6.54
N GLU A 237 7.92 15.77 6.48
CA GLU A 237 8.37 16.50 5.30
C GLU A 237 9.62 15.80 4.78
N LEU A 238 9.56 15.30 3.55
CA LEU A 238 10.65 14.53 2.94
C LEU A 238 11.06 15.17 1.61
N ASP A 239 12.36 15.18 1.35
CA ASP A 239 12.99 15.57 0.09
C ASP A 239 14.33 14.84 -0.08
N GLY A 240 14.38 13.95 -1.06
CA GLY A 240 15.54 13.14 -1.36
C GLY A 240 15.69 11.95 -0.42
N ARG A 241 16.93 11.67 -0.02
CA ARG A 241 17.27 10.45 0.72
C ARG A 241 17.06 10.62 2.22
N HIS A 242 16.33 9.71 2.83
CA HIS A 242 16.13 9.64 4.27
C HIS A 242 16.35 8.24 4.81
N THR A 243 16.74 8.15 6.07
CA THR A 243 16.70 6.90 6.85
C THR A 243 15.55 6.95 7.84
N ILE A 244 14.66 5.98 7.77
CA ILE A 244 13.59 5.78 8.76
C ILE A 244 14.01 4.62 9.66
N ARG A 245 13.97 4.83 10.98
CA ARG A 245 14.13 3.74 11.95
C ARG A 245 12.83 3.57 12.71
N ILE A 246 12.39 2.33 12.89
CA ILE A 246 11.28 1.98 13.76
C ILE A 246 11.76 0.91 14.72
N ASP A 247 11.73 1.21 16.02
CA ASP A 247 11.98 0.23 17.08
C ASP A 247 10.61 -0.17 17.66
N HIS A 248 10.42 -1.46 17.92
CA HIS A 248 9.18 -2.01 18.44
C HIS A 248 9.48 -3.15 19.43
N PHE A 249 8.62 -3.35 20.42
CA PHE A 249 8.68 -4.51 21.30
C PHE A 249 7.31 -5.18 21.38
N GLU A 250 7.33 -6.48 21.64
CA GLU A 250 6.16 -7.32 21.91
C GLU A 250 6.31 -8.01 23.26
N ILE A 251 5.26 -7.95 24.09
CA ILE A 251 5.21 -8.60 25.40
C ILE A 251 4.54 -9.96 25.28
N ASP A 252 3.25 -10.00 24.92
CA ASP A 252 2.48 -11.23 24.77
C ASP A 252 1.25 -11.11 23.87
N GLY A 253 0.78 -12.27 23.39
CA GLY A 253 -0.51 -12.36 22.71
C GLY A 253 -0.38 -12.19 21.20
N TYR A 254 -1.12 -11.23 20.64
CA TYR A 254 -1.04 -10.89 19.22
C TYR A 254 -0.13 -9.68 19.09
N ALA A 255 0.82 -9.75 18.15
CA ALA A 255 1.71 -8.65 17.86
C ALA A 255 1.51 -8.15 16.43
N THR A 256 1.75 -6.86 16.19
CA THR A 256 1.76 -6.32 14.82
C THR A 256 2.76 -5.19 14.66
N LEU A 257 3.33 -5.09 13.47
CA LEU A 257 4.06 -3.91 13.03
C LEU A 257 3.74 -3.66 11.55
N ILE A 258 3.00 -2.59 11.30
CA ILE A 258 2.63 -2.13 9.97
C ILE A 258 3.13 -0.70 9.80
N ALA A 259 3.84 -0.41 8.72
CA ALA A 259 4.29 0.93 8.39
C ALA A 259 4.15 1.22 6.90
N ASP A 260 3.35 2.22 6.56
CA ASP A 260 3.19 2.74 5.21
C ASP A 260 3.64 4.20 5.14
N LEU A 261 4.41 4.56 4.10
CA LEU A 261 4.72 5.94 3.79
C LEU A 261 3.75 6.46 2.72
N ARG A 262 2.81 7.33 3.10
CA ARG A 262 1.79 7.89 2.22
C ARG A 262 2.09 9.34 1.92
N ARG A 263 1.90 9.77 0.67
CA ARG A 263 1.95 11.20 0.34
C ARG A 263 0.63 11.85 0.75
N VAL A 264 0.71 13.02 1.36
CA VAL A 264 -0.45 13.86 1.62
C VAL A 264 -0.78 14.58 0.32
N GLU A 265 -1.97 14.34 -0.22
CA GLU A 265 -2.45 15.08 -1.38
C GLU A 265 -2.91 16.47 -0.93
N GLN A 266 -2.53 17.50 -1.70
CA GLN A 266 -3.01 18.87 -1.56
C GLN A 266 -4.21 19.12 -2.47
#